data_AF-A0AAJ4WB04-F1
#
_entry.id   AF-A0AAJ4WB04-F1
#
_cell.length_a   1.000
_cell.length_b   1.000
_cell.length_c   1.000
_cell.angle_alpha   90.00
_cell.angle_beta   90.00
_cell.angle_gamma   90.00
#
_symmetry.space_group_name_H-M   'P 1'
#
loop_
_entity.id
_entity.type
_entity.pdbx_description
1 polymer ?
#
loop_
_entity_poly.entity_id
_entity_poly.type
_entity_poly.pdbx_seq_one_letter_code
_entity_poly.pdbx_strand_id
1 'polypeptide(L)'
;MTKAFDFLARLKQAVPSHIEPKFKTADELRAWHDEQGLIASAQIAETIKQARIRTVMGRSSIQKLYENCTLDNYNAETEGQRNALTKAKPLTS
;
A
#
# COMPACT_ATOMS: atom_id res chain seq x y z
N MET A 1 -32.38 -3.16 -35.08
CA MET A 1 -30.91 -3.09 -34.96
C MET A 1 -30.54 -2.36 -33.67
N THR A 2 -29.42 -2.77 -33.05
CA THR A 2 -28.50 -1.91 -32.25
C THR A 2 -28.92 -1.28 -30.90
N LYS A 3 -29.44 -2.06 -29.93
CA LYS A 3 -29.55 -1.61 -28.50
C LYS A 3 -28.24 -1.08 -27.90
N ALA A 4 -27.11 -1.70 -28.26
CA ALA A 4 -25.79 -1.29 -27.78
C ALA A 4 -25.37 0.10 -28.30
N PHE A 5 -25.78 0.44 -29.51
CA PHE A 5 -25.41 1.72 -30.13
C PHE A 5 -26.25 2.87 -29.56
N ASP A 6 -27.52 2.62 -29.24
CA ASP A 6 -28.39 3.56 -28.54
C ASP A 6 -27.89 3.86 -27.11
N PHE A 7 -27.41 2.84 -26.39
CA PHE A 7 -26.79 3.03 -25.08
C PHE A 7 -25.51 3.87 -25.13
N LEU A 8 -24.60 3.60 -26.07
CA LEU A 8 -23.36 4.36 -26.21
C LEU A 8 -23.61 5.82 -26.61
N ALA A 9 -24.61 6.07 -27.46
CA ALA A 9 -25.01 7.43 -27.82
C ALA A 9 -25.51 8.22 -26.60
N ARG A 10 -26.34 7.60 -25.75
CA ARG A 10 -26.82 8.19 -24.50
C ARG A 10 -25.68 8.44 -23.50
N LEU A 11 -24.73 7.51 -23.39
CA LEU A 11 -23.56 7.67 -22.54
C LEU A 11 -22.71 8.86 -23.00
N LYS A 12 -22.46 8.99 -24.31
CA LYS A 12 -21.70 10.12 -24.88
C LYS A 12 -22.37 11.47 -24.63
N GLN A 13 -23.70 11.54 -24.53
CA GLN A 13 -24.43 12.77 -24.19
C GLN A 13 -24.28 13.17 -22.72
N ALA A 14 -24.11 12.20 -21.82
CA ALA A 14 -23.92 12.44 -20.39
C ALA A 14 -22.46 12.77 -20.02
N VAL A 15 -21.50 12.28 -20.80
CA VAL A 15 -20.07 12.48 -20.58
C VAL A 15 -19.62 13.84 -21.15
N PRO A 16 -18.77 14.60 -20.43
CA PRO A 16 -18.17 15.83 -20.96
C PRO A 16 -17.51 15.65 -22.34
N SER A 17 -17.68 16.64 -23.22
CA SER A 17 -17.28 16.58 -24.63
C SER A 17 -15.79 16.40 -24.91
N HIS A 18 -14.93 16.65 -23.92
CA HIS A 18 -13.48 16.52 -24.01
C HIS A 18 -12.95 15.13 -23.60
N ILE A 19 -13.83 14.22 -23.15
CA ILE A 19 -13.41 12.91 -22.65
C ILE A 19 -13.47 11.89 -23.79
N GLU A 20 -12.30 11.36 -24.14
CA GLU A 20 -12.16 10.27 -25.09
C GLU A 20 -12.05 8.92 -24.38
N PRO A 21 -12.49 7.81 -25.02
CA PRO A 21 -12.26 6.47 -24.49
C PRO A 21 -10.77 6.22 -24.30
N LYS A 22 -10.38 5.86 -23.08
CA LYS A 22 -8.98 5.59 -22.72
C LYS A 22 -8.38 4.41 -23.48
N PHE A 23 -9.21 3.43 -23.86
CA PHE A 23 -8.79 2.22 -24.58
C PHE A 23 -9.65 2.03 -25.82
N LYS A 24 -9.01 1.61 -26.92
CA LYS A 24 -9.70 1.34 -28.19
C LYS A 24 -9.83 -0.16 -28.46
N THR A 25 -8.94 -0.97 -27.89
CA THR A 25 -8.93 -2.42 -28.03
C THR A 25 -9.05 -3.14 -26.68
N ALA A 26 -9.57 -4.37 -26.72
CA ALA A 26 -9.71 -5.19 -25.51
C ALA A 26 -8.35 -5.65 -24.95
N ASP A 27 -7.35 -5.85 -25.82
CA ASP A 27 -6.02 -6.27 -25.41
C ASP A 27 -5.27 -5.17 -24.63
N GLU A 28 -5.39 -3.91 -25.06
CA GLU A 28 -4.88 -2.75 -24.31
C GLU A 28 -5.51 -2.64 -22.92
N LEU A 29 -6.83 -2.82 -22.83
CA LEU A 29 -7.55 -2.79 -21.56
C LEU A 29 -7.05 -3.88 -20.61
N ARG A 30 -6.84 -5.09 -21.13
CA ARG A 30 -6.38 -6.23 -20.32
C ARG A 30 -4.98 -6.02 -19.80
N ALA A 31 -4.04 -5.61 -20.66
CA ALA A 31 -2.67 -5.31 -20.25
C ALA A 31 -2.62 -4.24 -19.15
N TRP A 32 -3.39 -3.15 -19.32
CA TRP A 32 -3.46 -2.11 -18.30
C TRP A 32 -4.09 -2.61 -16.99
N HIS A 33 -5.14 -3.42 -17.07
CA HIS A 33 -5.80 -3.97 -15.88
C HIS A 33 -4.88 -4.89 -15.09
N ASP A 34 -4.09 -5.73 -15.78
CA ASP A 34 -3.13 -6.62 -15.14
C ASP A 34 -2.02 -5.82 -14.42
N GLU A 35 -1.48 -4.77 -15.07
CA GLU A 35 -0.50 -3.87 -14.45
C GLU A 35 -1.05 -3.16 -13.21
N GLN A 36 -2.27 -2.62 -13.30
CA GLN A 36 -2.91 -1.99 -12.14
C GLN A 36 -3.20 -3.00 -11.04
N GLY A 37 -3.57 -4.23 -11.39
CA GLY A 37 -3.79 -5.32 -10.45
C GLY A 37 -2.54 -5.64 -9.65
N LEU A 38 -1.37 -5.69 -10.31
CA LEU A 38 -0.09 -5.88 -9.63
C LEU A 38 0.20 -4.76 -8.62
N ILE A 39 0.04 -3.50 -9.02
CA ILE A 39 0.26 -2.33 -8.14
C ILE A 39 -0.68 -2.38 -6.93
N ALA A 40 -1.98 -2.61 -7.17
CA ALA A 40 -2.98 -2.69 -6.10
C ALA A 40 -2.70 -3.87 -5.15
N SER A 41 -2.32 -5.03 -5.69
CA SER A 41 -2.01 -6.20 -4.89
C SER A 41 -0.81 -5.97 -3.96
N ALA A 42 0.23 -5.27 -4.45
CA ALA A 42 1.40 -4.91 -3.65
C ALA A 42 1.02 -3.97 -2.49
N GLN A 43 0.18 -2.96 -2.75
CA GLN A 43 -0.33 -2.04 -1.72
C GLN A 43 -1.19 -2.76 -0.67
N ILE A 44 -2.03 -3.69 -1.10
CA ILE A 44 -2.86 -4.51 -0.20
C ILE A 44 -1.98 -5.43 0.66
N ALA A 45 -0.96 -6.06 0.07
CA ALA A 45 -0.04 -6.93 0.80
C ALA A 45 0.70 -6.17 1.91
N GLU A 46 1.17 -4.96 1.64
CA GLU A 46 1.80 -4.12 2.66
C GLU A 46 0.79 -3.71 3.75
N THR A 47 -0.44 -3.37 3.37
CA THR A 47 -1.51 -3.05 4.34
C THR A 47 -1.82 -4.23 5.25
N ILE A 48 -1.90 -5.45 4.70
CA ILE A 48 -2.11 -6.69 5.47
C ILE A 48 -0.93 -6.93 6.41
N LYS A 49 0.31 -6.73 5.96
CA LYS A 49 1.51 -6.86 6.78
C LYS A 49 1.48 -5.90 7.97
N GLN A 50 1.16 -4.63 7.73
CA GLN A 50 1.03 -3.61 8.78
C GLN A 50 -0.10 -3.95 9.76
N ALA A 51 -1.26 -4.39 9.26
CA ALA A 51 -2.37 -4.83 10.11
C ALA A 51 -1.99 -6.03 11.00
N ARG A 52 -1.22 -6.98 10.45
CA ARG A 52 -0.70 -8.13 11.21
C ARG A 52 0.27 -7.68 12.31
N ILE A 53 1.19 -6.76 12.00
CA ILE A 53 2.12 -6.19 12.99
C ILE A 53 1.34 -5.53 14.11
N ARG A 54 0.36 -4.65 13.79
CA ARG A 54 -0.49 -3.99 14.80
C ARG A 54 -1.25 -4.98 15.66
N THR A 55 -1.75 -6.08 15.07
CA THR A 55 -2.46 -7.12 15.83
C THR A 55 -1.52 -7.85 16.79
N VAL A 56 -0.31 -8.21 16.36
CA VAL A 56 0.69 -8.87 17.22
C VAL A 56 1.17 -7.91 18.31
N MET A 57 1.45 -6.65 17.98
CA MET A 57 1.85 -5.61 18.94
C MET A 57 0.74 -5.32 19.95
N GLY A 58 -0.53 -5.24 19.50
CA GLY A 58 -1.67 -5.06 20.40
C GLY A 58 -1.93 -6.27 21.33
N ARG A 59 -1.41 -7.45 20.99
CA ARG A 59 -1.39 -8.63 21.88
C ARG A 59 -0.15 -8.66 22.78
N SER A 60 0.88 -7.87 22.46
CA SER A 60 2.06 -7.75 23.30
C SER A 60 1.75 -6.88 24.52
N SER A 61 2.46 -7.11 25.61
CA SER A 61 2.39 -6.27 26.82
C SER A 61 3.07 -4.90 26.64
N ILE A 62 3.49 -4.54 25.43
CA ILE A 62 4.06 -3.23 25.11
C ILE A 62 2.92 -2.21 25.15
N GLN A 63 2.99 -1.30 26.13
CA GLN A 63 2.04 -0.19 26.23
C GLN A 63 2.15 0.71 24.99
N LYS A 64 1.02 1.31 24.57
CA LYS A 64 0.96 2.27 23.45
C LYS A 64 2.01 3.39 23.54
N LEU A 65 2.42 3.76 24.75
CA LEU A 65 3.46 4.76 24.98
C LEU A 65 4.79 4.41 24.29
N TYR A 66 5.12 3.12 24.19
CA TYR A 66 6.40 2.64 23.65
C TYR A 66 6.29 2.11 22.22
N GLU A 67 5.16 2.31 21.53
CA GLU A 67 4.92 1.80 20.17
C GLU A 67 5.93 2.37 19.15
N ASN A 68 6.36 3.61 19.34
CA ASN A 68 7.31 4.32 18.46
C ASN A 68 8.75 4.30 18.98
N CYS A 69 9.04 3.54 20.04
CA CYS A 69 10.38 3.42 20.60
C CYS A 69 11.18 2.35 19.83
N THR A 70 11.94 2.78 18.82
CA THR A 70 12.85 1.93 18.05
C THR A 70 14.30 2.11 18.50
N LEU A 71 15.18 1.18 18.10
CA LEU A 71 16.63 1.31 18.34
C LEU A 71 17.25 2.52 17.61
N ASP A 72 16.61 3.02 16.55
CA ASP A 72 17.05 4.20 15.80
C ASP A 72 16.84 5.51 16.58
N ASN A 73 15.80 5.56 17.41
CA ASN A 73 15.48 6.72 18.24
C ASN A 73 16.18 6.68 19.61
N TYR A 74 17.09 5.72 19.84
CA TYR A 74 17.82 5.58 21.09
C TYR A 74 19.09 6.46 21.11
N ASN A 75 19.10 7.48 21.97
CA ASN A 75 20.28 8.32 22.17
C ASN A 75 21.25 7.66 23.17
N ALA A 76 22.44 7.30 22.71
CA ALA A 76 23.48 6.66 23.53
C ALA A 76 24.57 7.67 23.92
N GLU A 77 24.51 8.15 25.15
CA GLU A 77 25.44 9.16 25.70
C GLU A 77 26.66 8.51 26.36
N THR A 78 26.50 7.33 26.95
CA THR A 78 27.59 6.61 27.64
C THR A 78 28.14 5.45 26.80
N GLU A 79 29.39 5.05 27.08
CA GLU A 79 30.05 3.94 26.38
C GLU A 79 29.31 2.60 26.60
N GLY A 80 28.77 2.37 27.79
CA GLY A 80 27.94 1.19 28.09
C GLY A 80 26.67 1.12 27.24
N GLN A 81 26.00 2.26 27.05
CA GLN A 81 24.80 2.35 26.19
C GLN A 81 25.14 2.10 24.71
N ARG A 82 26.29 2.61 24.22
CA ARG A 82 26.76 2.33 22.85
C ARG A 82 27.09 0.86 22.62
N ASN A 83 27.69 0.20 23.62
CA ASN A 83 27.97 -1.22 23.57
C ASN A 83 26.67 -2.05 23.55
N ALA A 84 25.69 -1.69 24.39
CA ALA A 84 24.37 -2.32 24.40
C ALA A 84 23.65 -2.16 23.05
N LEU A 85 23.67 -0.96 22.47
CA LEU A 85 23.08 -0.68 21.16
C LEU A 85 23.74 -1.50 20.05
N THR A 86 25.06 -1.59 20.06
CA THR A 86 25.82 -2.39 19.07
C THR A 86 25.47 -3.87 19.14
N LYS A 87 25.26 -4.41 20.35
CA LYS A 87 24.84 -5.81 20.56
C LYS A 87 23.37 -6.06 20.20
N ALA A 88 22.51 -5.06 20.35
CA ALA A 88 21.07 -5.19 20.06
C ALA A 88 20.76 -5.11 18.55
N LYS A 89 21.47 -4.26 17.79
CA LYS A 89 21.25 -4.09 16.34
C LYS A 89 21.22 -5.39 15.51
N PRO A 90 22.14 -6.35 15.66
CA PRO A 90 22.12 -7.57 14.87
C PRO A 90 20.96 -8.52 15.21
N LEU A 91 20.27 -8.33 16.34
CA LEU A 91 19.11 -9.15 16.73
C LEU A 91 17.81 -8.70 16.04
N THR A 92 17.81 -7.52 15.43
CA THR A 92 16.64 -6.91 14.79
C THR A 92 16.71 -6.82 13.26
N SER A 93 17.85 -7.22 12.66
CA SER A 93 18.09 -7.21 11.21
C SER A 93 17.58 -8.45 10.49
#